data_AF-A0A947UGG0-F1
#
_entry.id   AF-A0A947UGG0-F1
#
_cell.length_a   1.000
_cell.length_b   1.000
_cell.length_c   1.000
_cell.angle_alpha   90.00
_cell.angle_beta   90.00
_cell.angle_gamma   90.00
#
_symmetry.space_group_name_H-M   'P 1'
#
loop_
_entity.id
_entity.type
_entity.pdbx_description
1 polymer ?
#
loop_
_entity_poly.entity_id
_entity_poly.type
_entity_poly.pdbx_seq_one_letter_code
_entity_poly.pdbx_strand_id
1 'polypeptide(L)'
;MDWQTHKKQLLKNPNFKKALKKDRLEYDIARAIIKARIKYQLTQKQLAKKLHTRQSVISRVENAQTTASVSFLQRLAGIFGGELKISFSGI
;
A
#
# COMPACT_ATOMS: atom_id res chain seq x y z
N MET A 1 -9.71 -1.64 -27.12
CA MET A 1 -10.46 -1.85 -25.86
C MET A 1 -9.81 -0.97 -24.80
N ASP A 2 -10.54 -0.05 -24.18
CA ASP A 2 -9.99 0.84 -23.13
C ASP A 2 -9.89 0.12 -21.76
N TRP A 3 -9.12 0.68 -20.84
CA TRP A 3 -8.90 0.11 -19.50
C TRP A 3 -10.19 -0.06 -18.69
N GLN A 4 -11.13 0.89 -18.78
CA GLN A 4 -12.39 0.81 -18.03
C GLN A 4 -13.25 -0.35 -18.52
N THR A 5 -13.32 -0.53 -19.84
CA THR A 5 -14.02 -1.64 -20.49
C THR A 5 -13.38 -2.98 -20.15
N HIS A 6 -12.05 -3.08 -20.23
CA HIS A 6 -11.32 -4.30 -19.89
C HIS A 6 -11.46 -4.67 -18.40
N LYS A 7 -11.35 -3.68 -17.50
CA LYS A 7 -11.55 -3.87 -16.06
C LYS A 7 -12.97 -4.39 -15.74
N LYS A 8 -14.01 -3.86 -16.39
CA LYS A 8 -15.38 -4.36 -16.22
C LYS A 8 -15.51 -5.84 -16.61
N GLN A 9 -14.82 -6.28 -17.67
CA GLN A 9 -14.80 -7.69 -18.07
C GLN A 9 -14.07 -8.56 -17.04
N LEU A 10 -12.91 -8.15 -16.55
CA LEU A 10 -12.17 -8.88 -15.51
C LEU A 10 -13.00 -9.04 -14.21
N LEU A 11 -13.73 -7.99 -13.82
CA LEU A 11 -14.62 -8.03 -12.64
C LEU A 11 -15.83 -8.96 -12.81
N LYS A 12 -16.15 -9.44 -14.02
CA LYS A 12 -17.17 -10.49 -14.20
C LYS A 12 -16.65 -11.87 -13.82
N ASN A 13 -15.33 -12.09 -13.85
CA ASN A 13 -14.73 -13.36 -13.48
C ASN A 13 -14.70 -13.51 -11.93
N PRO A 14 -15.37 -14.53 -11.36
CA PRO A 14 -15.42 -14.74 -9.91
C PRO A 14 -14.04 -15.08 -9.31
N ASN A 15 -13.18 -15.79 -10.04
CA ASN A 15 -11.81 -16.08 -9.60
C ASN A 15 -10.97 -14.80 -9.51
N PHE A 16 -11.13 -13.90 -10.48
CA PHE A 16 -10.47 -12.59 -10.46
C PHE A 16 -10.99 -11.73 -9.30
N LYS A 17 -12.30 -11.67 -9.08
CA LYS A 17 -12.89 -10.97 -7.92
C LYS A 17 -12.38 -11.51 -6.59
N LYS A 18 -12.23 -12.83 -6.45
CA LYS A 18 -11.74 -13.48 -5.23
C LYS A 18 -10.26 -13.13 -5.00
N ALA A 19 -9.43 -13.22 -6.03
CA ALA A 19 -8.04 -12.80 -5.97
C ALA A 19 -7.90 -11.31 -5.61
N LEU A 20 -8.70 -10.44 -6.23
CA LEU A 20 -8.71 -9.00 -5.95
C LEU A 20 -9.12 -8.68 -4.51
N LYS A 21 -10.05 -9.45 -3.94
CA LYS A 21 -10.45 -9.29 -2.53
C LYS A 21 -9.38 -9.79 -1.56
N LYS A 22 -8.66 -10.85 -1.92
CA LYS A 22 -7.68 -11.51 -1.06
C LYS A 22 -6.57 -10.55 -0.63
N ASP A 23 -6.05 -9.77 -1.57
CA ASP A 23 -4.87 -8.91 -1.35
C ASP A 23 -5.25 -7.41 -1.23
N ARG A 24 -6.54 -7.11 -1.04
CA ARG A 24 -7.06 -5.74 -1.09
C ARG A 24 -6.41 -4.84 -0.05
N LEU A 25 -6.16 -5.36 1.15
CA LEU A 25 -5.57 -4.61 2.24
C LEU A 25 -4.12 -4.23 1.92
N GLU A 26 -3.33 -5.17 1.38
CA GLU A 26 -1.95 -4.94 0.95
C GLU A 26 -1.88 -3.86 -0.11
N TYR A 27 -2.78 -3.87 -1.10
CA TYR A 27 -2.85 -2.80 -2.11
C TYR A 27 -3.22 -1.43 -1.52
N ASP A 28 -4.16 -1.39 -0.57
CA ASP A 28 -4.57 -0.14 0.07
C ASP A 28 -3.42 0.44 0.92
N ILE A 29 -2.69 -0.40 1.65
CA ILE A 29 -1.48 -0.03 2.38
C ILE A 29 -0.40 0.48 1.41
N ALA A 30 -0.09 -0.28 0.34
CA ALA A 30 0.90 0.09 -0.66
C ALA A 30 0.60 1.47 -1.26
N ARG A 31 -0.67 1.69 -1.63
CA ARG A 31 -1.13 2.97 -2.19
C ARG A 31 -1.00 4.12 -1.19
N ALA A 32 -1.33 3.90 0.08
CA ALA A 32 -1.17 4.92 1.11
C ALA A 32 0.30 5.32 1.29
N ILE A 33 1.21 4.35 1.29
CA ILE A 33 2.65 4.58 1.41
C ILE A 33 3.21 5.32 0.19
N ILE A 34 2.85 4.90 -1.03
CA ILE A 34 3.26 5.59 -2.27
C ILE A 34 2.78 7.05 -2.25
N LYS A 35 1.52 7.29 -1.87
CA LYS A 35 0.96 8.64 -1.77
C LYS A 35 1.73 9.51 -0.78
N ALA A 36 2.03 8.99 0.42
CA ALA A 36 2.83 9.70 1.40
C ALA A 36 4.23 10.01 0.83
N ARG A 37 4.90 9.00 0.26
CA ARG A 37 6.23 9.16 -0.33
C ARG A 37 6.28 10.26 -1.40
N ILE A 38 5.30 10.28 -2.32
CA ILE A 38 5.20 11.29 -3.37
C ILE A 38 4.88 12.67 -2.78
N LYS A 39 3.95 12.76 -1.83
CA LYS A 39 3.59 14.01 -1.15
C LYS A 39 4.81 14.71 -0.53
N TYR A 40 5.71 13.93 0.06
CA TYR A 40 6.96 14.43 0.65
C TYR A 40 8.16 14.37 -0.30
N GLN A 41 7.95 14.09 -1.59
CA GLN A 41 8.98 14.10 -2.64
C GLN A 41 10.18 13.19 -2.34
N LEU A 42 9.92 12.04 -1.72
CA LEU A 42 10.96 11.08 -1.34
C LEU A 42 11.12 9.98 -2.40
N THR A 43 12.36 9.58 -2.66
CA THR A 43 12.65 8.30 -3.31
C THR A 43 12.44 7.15 -2.32
N GLN A 44 12.28 5.91 -2.82
CA GLN A 44 12.19 4.72 -1.96
C GLN A 44 13.43 4.60 -1.05
N LYS A 45 14.62 4.95 -1.56
CA LYS A 45 15.88 4.94 -0.80
C LYS A 45 15.88 5.96 0.34
N GLN A 46 15.37 7.18 0.09
CA GLN A 46 15.28 8.21 1.12
C GLN A 46 14.26 7.87 2.19
N LEU A 47 13.09 7.34 1.80
CA LEU A 47 12.08 6.85 2.75
C LEU A 47 12.65 5.72 3.61
N ALA A 48 13.36 4.77 3.00
CA ALA A 48 14.00 3.67 3.71
C ALA A 48 15.01 4.18 4.76
N LYS A 49 15.81 5.21 4.42
CA LYS A 49 16.76 5.84 5.35
C LYS A 49 16.05 6.47 6.55
N LYS A 50 14.96 7.21 6.33
CA LYS A 50 14.15 7.80 7.42
C LYS A 50 13.50 6.71 8.30
N LEU A 51 13.12 5.58 7.70
CA LEU A 51 12.53 4.43 8.37
C LEU A 51 13.55 3.41 8.86
N HIS A 52 14.85 3.72 8.89
CA HIS A 52 15.90 2.81 9.33
C HIS A 52 15.72 1.37 8.79
N THR A 53 15.40 1.26 7.50
CA THR A 53 15.14 -0.02 6.82
C THR A 53 15.84 -0.05 5.46
N ARG A 54 15.72 -1.16 4.73
CA ARG A 54 16.31 -1.32 3.39
C ARG A 54 15.35 -0.84 2.32
N GLN A 55 15.87 -0.27 1.23
CA GLN A 55 15.05 0.15 0.07
C GLN A 55 14.26 -1.03 -0.53
N SER A 56 14.82 -2.25 -0.49
CA SER A 56 14.10 -3.46 -0.92
C SER A 56 12.87 -3.77 -0.06
N VAL A 57 12.85 -3.39 1.22
CA VAL A 57 11.65 -3.52 2.07
C VAL A 57 10.57 -2.55 1.59
N ILE A 58 10.93 -1.29 1.34
CA ILE A 58 9.99 -0.29 0.80
C ILE A 58 9.44 -0.76 -0.55
N SER A 59 10.29 -1.25 -1.43
CA SER A 59 9.87 -1.77 -2.75
C SER A 59 8.87 -2.91 -2.61
N ARG A 60 9.11 -3.92 -1.75
CA ARG A 60 8.18 -5.04 -1.55
C ARG A 60 6.82 -4.57 -1.02
N VAL A 61 6.82 -3.62 -0.09
CA VAL A 61 5.58 -3.06 0.47
C VAL A 61 4.82 -2.26 -0.60
N GLU A 62 5.49 -1.40 -1.36
CA GLU A 62 4.86 -0.63 -2.44
C GLU A 62 4.33 -1.51 -3.59
N ASN A 63 4.88 -2.71 -3.77
CA ASN A 63 4.41 -3.70 -4.73
C ASN A 63 3.39 -4.70 -4.15
N ALA A 64 2.90 -4.48 -2.93
CA ALA A 64 1.97 -5.39 -2.24
C ALA A 64 2.47 -6.84 -2.11
N GLN A 65 3.79 -7.05 -2.13
CA GLN A 65 4.41 -8.39 -2.01
C GLN A 65 4.58 -8.83 -0.55
N THR A 66 4.37 -7.92 0.41
CA THR A 66 4.44 -8.22 1.84
C THR A 66 3.50 -7.29 2.60
N THR A 67 2.82 -7.83 3.60
CA THR A 67 1.98 -7.06 4.51
C THR A 67 2.87 -6.30 5.48
N ALA A 68 2.80 -4.97 5.46
CA ALA A 68 3.52 -4.15 6.42
C ALA A 68 2.96 -4.36 7.85
N SER A 69 3.83 -4.49 8.84
CA SER A 69 3.39 -4.59 10.24
C SER A 69 2.76 -3.27 10.72
N VAL A 70 1.87 -3.35 11.71
CA VAL A 70 1.31 -2.15 12.37
C VAL A 70 2.42 -1.25 12.92
N SER A 71 3.46 -1.84 13.52
CA SER A 71 4.63 -1.09 14.02
C SER A 71 5.38 -0.34 12.91
N PHE A 72 5.48 -0.91 11.70
CA PHE A 72 6.05 -0.24 10.55
C PHE A 72 5.20 0.95 10.12
N LEU A 73 3.88 0.76 10.04
CA LEU A 73 2.93 1.81 9.65
C LEU A 73 2.92 2.96 10.67
N GLN A 74 3.00 2.67 11.96
CA GLN A 74 3.07 3.68 13.01
C GLN A 74 4.35 4.52 12.91
N ARG A 75 5.50 3.88 12.69
CA ARG A 75 6.77 4.59 12.44
C ARG A 75 6.71 5.45 11.19
N LEU A 76 6.07 4.95 10.13
CA LEU A 76 5.86 5.71 8.89
C LEU A 76 4.98 6.93 9.09
N ALA A 77 3.93 6.84 9.88
CA ALA A 77 3.14 8.02 10.23
C ALA A 77 4.00 9.03 11.03
N GLY A 78 4.76 8.53 12.02
CA GLY A 78 5.59 9.35 12.90
C GLY A 78 6.68 10.16 12.19
N ILE A 79 7.34 9.63 11.15
CA ILE A 79 8.36 10.38 10.39
C ILE A 79 7.79 11.63 9.68
N PHE A 80 6.47 11.71 9.54
CA PHE A 80 5.76 12.82 8.93
C PHE A 80 4.95 13.65 9.94
N GLY A 81 5.14 13.39 11.25
CA GLY A 81 4.39 14.06 12.33
C GLY A 81 2.92 13.68 12.40
N GLY A 82 2.54 12.55 11.79
CA GLY A 82 1.18 12.03 11.81
C GLY A 82 1.01 10.83 12.75
N GLU A 83 -0.23 10.36 12.85
CA GLU A 83 -0.60 9.22 13.68
C GLU A 83 -1.30 8.14 12.83
N LEU A 84 -1.09 6.87 13.20
CA LEU A 84 -1.78 5.75 12.57
C LEU A 84 -3.20 5.63 13.14
N LYS A 85 -4.21 5.81 12.28
CA LYS A 85 -5.61 5.55 12.62
C LYS A 85 -6.08 4.23 11.99
N ILE A 86 -6.66 3.36 12.80
CA ILE A 86 -7.27 2.10 12.36
C ILE A 86 -8.79 2.21 12.54
N SER A 87 -9.54 1.74 11.55
CA SER A 87 -10.99 1.67 11.57
C SER A 87 -11.44 0.37 10.92
N PHE A 88 -12.48 -0.25 11.48
CA PHE A 88 -13.14 -1.38 10.87
C PHE A 88 -14.29 -0.92 9.99
N SER A 89 -14.64 -1.70 8.97
CA SER A 89 -15.76 -1.42 8.08
C SER A 89 -16.65 -2.65 8.01
N GLY A 90 -17.94 -2.49 8.33
CA GLY A 90 -18.92 -3.58 8.36
C GLY A 90 -18.97 -4.36 9.68
N ILE A 91 -18.26 -3.88 10.72
CA ILE A 91 -18.44 -4.22 12.13
C ILE A 91 -18.35 -2.95 12.96
#